data_AF-R0KXR2-F1
#
_entry.id   AF-R0KXR2-F1
#
_cell.length_a   1.000
_cell.length_b   1.000
_cell.length_c   1.000
_cell.angle_alpha   90.00
_cell.angle_beta   90.00
_cell.angle_gamma   90.00
#
_symmetry.space_group_name_H-M   'P 1'
#
loop_
_entity.id
_entity.type
_entity.pdbx_description
1 polymer ?
#
loop_
_entity_poly.entity_id
_entity_poly.type
_entity_poly.pdbx_seq_one_letter_code
_entity_poly.pdbx_strand_id
1 'polypeptide(L)' 'HLSLVGAGHDPLLVVDDYEDDGIRLKCFSERLFSQVQMLWTDSRGNNITGTPLTTGTSTANVSSSIVLKPGSGNSV' A
#
# COMPACT_ATOMS: atom_id res chain seq x y z
N HIS A 1 15.93 -27.24 5.49
CA HIS A 1 14.57 -26.70 5.70
C HIS A 1 14.56 -25.31 5.08
N LEU A 2 13.93 -25.14 3.92
CA LEU A 2 13.90 -23.86 3.19
C LEU A 2 12.57 -23.17 3.53
N SER A 3 12.62 -22.13 4.35
CA SER A 3 11.57 -21.12 4.38
C SER A 3 11.89 -20.09 3.31
N LEU A 4 11.26 -20.20 2.14
CA LEU A 4 11.07 -19.02 1.31
C LEU A 4 9.94 -18.21 1.95
N VAL A 5 10.29 -17.36 2.92
CA VAL A 5 9.46 -16.20 3.24
C VAL A 5 9.56 -15.33 1.99
N GLY A 6 8.56 -15.45 1.10
CA GLY A 6 8.30 -14.65 -0.09
C GLY A 6 9.53 -14.17 -0.86
N ALA A 7 9.72 -14.63 -2.09
CA ALA A 7 10.52 -13.86 -3.04
C ALA A 7 9.93 -12.45 -3.08
N GLY A 8 10.61 -11.49 -2.43
CA GLY A 8 10.14 -10.13 -2.21
C GLY A 8 9.81 -9.53 -3.56
N HIS A 9 8.53 -9.35 -3.82
CA HIS A 9 8.07 -8.55 -4.95
C HIS A 9 7.80 -7.18 -4.34
N ASP A 10 8.77 -6.29 -4.48
CA ASP A 10 8.67 -4.96 -3.90
C ASP A 10 7.55 -4.21 -4.62
N PRO A 11 6.49 -3.77 -3.91
CA PRO A 11 5.46 -2.96 -4.54
C PRO A 11 6.05 -1.59 -4.91
N LEU A 12 5.53 -0.99 -5.99
CA LEU A 12 5.90 0.37 -6.35
C LEU A 12 5.13 1.36 -5.47
N LEU A 13 5.85 2.11 -4.64
CA LEU A 13 5.32 3.21 -3.83
C LEU A 13 5.57 4.55 -4.55
N VAL A 14 4.51 5.30 -4.79
CA VAL A 14 4.54 6.59 -5.48
C VAL A 14 3.98 7.68 -4.58
N VAL A 15 4.70 8.80 -4.47
CA VAL A 15 4.15 10.06 -3.98
C VAL A 15 3.36 10.67 -5.14
N ASP A 16 2.04 10.66 -5.02
CA ASP A 16 1.15 10.96 -6.14
C ASP A 16 0.71 12.43 -6.16
N ASP A 17 0.33 12.99 -5.01
CA ASP A 17 -0.25 14.32 -4.93
C ASP A 17 -0.22 14.89 -3.51
N TYR A 18 -0.57 16.16 -3.38
CA TYR A 18 -0.90 16.81 -2.11
C TYR A 18 -2.42 16.90 -1.97
N GLU A 19 -2.98 16.32 -0.91
CA GLU A 19 -4.42 16.27 -0.67
C GLU A 19 -4.70 16.40 0.83
N ASP A 20 -5.72 17.19 1.18
CA ASP A 20 -6.22 17.31 2.55
C ASP A 20 -5.06 17.60 3.53
N ASP A 21 -4.30 18.67 3.28
CA ASP A 21 -3.12 19.06 4.07
C ASP A 21 -2.02 18.00 4.24
N GLY A 22 -2.06 16.90 3.48
CA GLY A 22 -1.13 15.78 3.56
C GLY A 22 -0.62 15.31 2.19
N ILE A 23 0.20 14.26 2.17
CA ILE A 23 0.68 13.63 0.94
C ILE A 23 -0.14 12.39 0.62
N ARG A 24 -0.64 12.28 -0.62
CA ARG A 24 -1.25 11.07 -1.13
C ARG A 24 -0.15 10.11 -1.58
N LEU A 25 -0.08 8.96 -0.92
CA LEU A 25 0.73 7.83 -1.36
C LEU A 25 -0.14 6.84 -2.11
N LYS A 26 0.38 6.30 -3.21
CA LYS A 26 -0.21 5.17 -3.90
C LYS A 26 0.77 4.01 -3.93
N CYS A 27 0.26 2.82 -3.68
CA CYS A 27 1.00 1.57 -3.75
C CYS A 27 0.37 0.71 -4.85
N PHE A 28 1.21 0.12 -5.70
CA PHE A 28 0.77 -0.76 -6.78
C PHE A 28 1.63 -2.00 -6.83
N SER A 29 1.01 -3.15 -7.06
CA SER A 29 1.76 -4.34 -7.41
C SER A 29 2.30 -4.23 -8.83
N GLU A 30 3.58 -4.54 -8.99
CA GLU A 30 4.18 -4.65 -10.33
C GLU A 30 3.62 -5.83 -11.14
N ARG A 31 3.00 -6.81 -10.45
CA ARG A 31 2.40 -8.00 -11.05
C ARG A 31 0.89 -8.00 -10.94
N LEU A 32 0.27 -8.82 -11.78
CA LEU A 32 -1.16 -9.13 -11.70
C LEU A 32 -1.40 -10.22 -10.66
N PHE A 33 -2.47 -10.07 -9.91
CA PHE A 33 -2.92 -11.05 -8.94
C PHE A 33 -4.40 -11.34 -9.15
N SER A 34 -4.80 -12.59 -8.90
CA SER A 34 -6.21 -13.00 -8.96
C SER A 34 -7.00 -12.58 -7.72
N GLN A 35 -6.37 -12.58 -6.53
CA GLN A 35 -7.04 -12.22 -5.29
C GLN A 35 -6.05 -11.95 -4.14
N VAL A 36 -5.41 -10.77 -4.13
CA VAL A 36 -4.61 -10.30 -2.98
C VAL A 36 -5.11 -8.95 -2.50
N GLN A 37 -4.82 -8.62 -1.24
CA GLN A 37 -5.16 -7.33 -0.64
C GLN A 37 -3.88 -6.59 -0.29
N MET A 38 -3.90 -5.26 -0.43
CA MET A 38 -2.83 -4.40 0.09
C MET A 38 -3.17 -3.96 1.51
N LEU A 39 -2.20 -4.15 2.40
CA LEU A 39 -2.26 -3.70 3.78
C LEU A 39 -1.29 -2.53 3.97
N TRP A 40 -1.74 -1.51 4.69
CA TRP A 40 -0.91 -0.43 5.17
C TRP A 40 -0.74 -0.55 6.68
N THR A 41 0.47 -0.31 7.18
CA THR A 41 0.75 -0.25 8.61
C THR A 41 1.52 1.02 8.95
N ASP A 42 1.25 1.59 10.13
CA ASP A 42 2.08 2.66 10.69
C ASP A 42 3.45 2.14 11.16
N SER A 43 4.32 3.04 11.61
CA SER A 43 5.66 2.70 12.13
C SER A 43 5.64 1.81 13.38
N ARG A 44 4.49 1.68 14.05
CA ARG A 44 4.26 0.82 15.21
C ARG A 44 3.60 -0.52 14.84
N GLY A 45 3.33 -0.74 13.55
CA GLY A 45 2.66 -1.93 13.05
C GLY A 45 1.13 -1.89 13.14
N ASN A 46 0.52 -0.75 13.48
CA ASN A 46 -0.94 -0.64 13.50
C ASN A 46 -1.47 -0.53 12.07
N ASN A 47 -2.58 -1.23 11.79
CA ASN A 47 -3.21 -1.18 10.48
C ASN A 47 -3.77 0.22 10.16
N ILE A 48 -3.49 0.71 8.96
CA ILE A 48 -4.08 1.93 8.39
C ILE A 48 -5.07 1.49 7.32
N THR A 49 -6.27 2.08 7.35
CA THR A 49 -7.26 1.86 6.30
C THR A 49 -6.86 2.64 5.04
N GLY A 50 -6.48 1.92 4.00
CA GLY A 50 -6.28 2.48 2.67
C GLY A 50 -7.55 2.48 1.83
N THR A 51 -7.57 3.33 0.80
CA THR A 51 -8.60 3.34 -0.22
C THR A 51 -8.17 2.43 -1.37
N PRO A 52 -8.96 1.40 -1.74
CA PRO A 52 -8.68 0.59 -2.92
C PRO A 52 -8.80 1.42 -4.20
N LEU A 53 -7.86 1.25 -5.14
CA LEU A 53 -7.86 1.98 -6.42
C LEU A 53 -8.26 1.11 -7.61
N THR A 54 -8.21 -0.22 -7.48
CA THR A 54 -8.57 -1.15 -8.56
C THR A 54 -9.93 -1.79 -8.34
N THR A 55 -10.76 -1.76 -9.38
CA THR A 55 -12.06 -2.43 -9.46
C THR A 55 -12.16 -3.22 -10.78
N GLY A 56 -12.25 -4.56 -10.70
CA GLY A 56 -13.12 -5.30 -11.64
C GLY A 56 -12.52 -6.12 -12.78
N THR A 57 -11.42 -6.86 -12.62
CA THR A 57 -11.11 -8.00 -13.52
C THR A 57 -10.53 -9.21 -12.77
N SER A 58 -10.63 -10.41 -13.36
CA SER A 58 -10.20 -11.71 -12.78
C SER A 58 -8.70 -11.76 -12.42
N THR A 59 -7.87 -10.94 -13.07
CA THR A 59 -6.46 -10.71 -12.72
C THR A 59 -6.10 -9.25 -13.01
N ALA A 60 -5.77 -8.48 -11.97
CA ALA A 60 -5.39 -7.08 -12.07
C ALA A 60 -4.16 -6.79 -11.20
N ASN A 61 -3.46 -5.69 -11.48
CA ASN A 61 -2.59 -5.08 -10.49
C ASN A 61 -3.46 -4.71 -9.29
N VAL A 62 -3.00 -5.00 -8.08
CA VAL A 62 -3.67 -4.53 -6.87
C VAL A 62 -3.08 -3.17 -6.53
N SER A 63 -3.94 -2.23 -6.19
CA SER A 63 -3.49 -0.91 -5.79
C SER A 63 -4.37 -0.28 -4.73
N SER A 64 -3.73 0.52 -3.90
CA SER A 64 -4.37 1.23 -2.80
C SER A 64 -3.66 2.56 -2.56
N SER A 65 -4.38 3.52 -1.99
CA SER A 65 -3.83 4.80 -1.55
C SER A 65 -4.12 5.09 -0.09
N ILE A 66 -3.25 5.90 0.50
CA ILE A 66 -3.48 6.56 1.80
C ILE A 66 -3.11 8.03 1.69
N VAL A 67 -3.69 8.87 2.55
CA VAL A 67 -3.22 10.24 2.79
C VAL A 67 -2.45 10.26 4.10
N LEU A 68 -1.16 10.60 4.05
CA LEU A 68 -0.35 10.81 5.23
C LEU A 68 -0.41 12.27 5.64
N LYS A 69 -0.97 12.52 6.83
CA LYS A 69 -1.00 13.84 7.46
C LYS A 69 0.37 14.17 8.10
N PRO A 70 0.72 15.46 8.23
CA PRO A 70 1.87 15.88 9.02
C PRO A 70 1.84 15.28 10.44
N GLY A 71 2.97 14.76 10.90
CA GLY A 71 3.09 14.10 12.20
C GLY A 71 2.58 12.66 12.27
N SER A 72 2.05 12.10 11.17
CA SER A 72 1.71 10.68 11.09
C SER A 72 2.97 9.81 11.24
N GLY A 73 2.93 8.83 12.13
CA GLY A 73 4.03 7.89 12.35
C GLY A 73 5.18 8.38 13.24
N ASN A 74 5.07 9.56 13.85
CA ASN A 74 6.02 10.00 14.87
C ASN A 74 5.98 9.04 16.08
N SER A 75 7.13 8.44 16.39
CA SER A 75 7.34 7.82 17.71
C SER A 75 7.50 8.96 18.70
N VAL A 76 6.51 9.13 19.58
CA VAL A 76 6.63 9.99 20.77
C VAL A 76 7.70 9.48 21.72
#